data_AF-Q32EI9-F1
#
_entry.id   AF-Q32EI9-F1
#
_cell.length_a   1.000
_cell.length_b   1.000
_cell.length_c   1.000
_cell.angle_alpha   90.00
_cell.angle_beta   90.00
_cell.angle_gamma   90.00
#
_symmetry.space_group_name_H-M   'P 1'
#
loop_
_entity.id
_entity.type
_entity.pdbx_description
1 polymer ?
#
loop_
_entity_poly.entity_id
_entity_poly.type
_entity_poly.pdbx_seq_one_letter_code
_entity_poly.pdbx_strand_id
1 'polypeptide(L)'
;MHIPPITKATPEVETSPESKNQRPWLADDAVIRLTDDINRFAFPHRSRPREINYLHKDGQIWQRIANNTRAYDPDNNYRSYPENWQQAFAELQMQVKGNQPTGSAQSDAALLWGFWNSYSQDELVDDLVIRCGLESAVEIALLALQLKYKPVKGAVTTIIPPNHEAESLPSWHQRLCHHLSLASEDEWQRCVDKVLAAIPTLSPARQPFAALLIPERPDIANAMALRYADHNVPAMTWLRLVVTDDAALTTAEKYDFPPLYHDFRAYLAMLLANNGVRGVSRILLEFTEEHSDNPTYLFERISETEDLVKWLWKTNHPDAIQILILGVIGKKKRLEYLSKACQKHPAAALAAYATLLAIHEA
;
A
#
# COMPACT_ATOMS: atom_id res chain seq x y z
N MET A 1 -49.96 -55.45 -24.34
CA MET A 1 -48.56 -55.23 -24.76
C MET A 1 -47.97 -54.19 -23.83
N HIS A 2 -47.29 -54.63 -22.76
CA HIS A 2 -46.69 -53.75 -21.77
C HIS A 2 -45.49 -53.02 -22.37
N ILE A 3 -45.56 -51.70 -22.40
CA ILE A 3 -44.44 -50.82 -22.72
C ILE A 3 -43.61 -50.69 -21.43
N PRO A 4 -42.34 -51.12 -21.41
CA PRO A 4 -41.52 -51.00 -20.22
C PRO A 4 -41.06 -49.54 -20.03
N PRO A 5 -40.80 -49.09 -18.80
CA PRO A 5 -40.35 -47.74 -18.54
C PRO A 5 -38.90 -47.57 -18.99
N ILE A 6 -38.62 -46.47 -19.68
CA ILE A 6 -37.28 -46.05 -20.07
C ILE A 6 -36.51 -45.68 -18.79
N THR A 7 -35.62 -46.57 -18.38
CA THR A 7 -34.63 -46.31 -17.33
C THR A 7 -33.72 -45.17 -17.81
N LYS A 8 -33.82 -44.00 -17.17
CA LYS A 8 -32.81 -42.95 -17.29
C LYS A 8 -31.50 -43.50 -16.71
N ALA A 9 -30.59 -43.90 -17.59
CA ALA A 9 -29.19 -44.08 -17.25
C ALA A 9 -28.60 -42.70 -16.96
N THR A 10 -28.43 -42.38 -15.68
CA THR A 10 -27.55 -41.33 -15.21
C THR A 10 -26.12 -41.77 -15.57
N PRO A 11 -25.28 -40.93 -16.20
CA PRO A 11 -23.90 -41.30 -16.42
C PRO A 11 -23.22 -41.39 -15.05
N GLU A 12 -22.64 -42.55 -14.75
CA GLU A 12 -21.59 -42.66 -13.75
C GLU A 12 -20.51 -41.64 -14.13
N VAL A 13 -20.40 -40.59 -13.33
CA VAL A 13 -19.21 -39.75 -13.30
C VAL A 13 -18.11 -40.65 -12.77
N GLU A 14 -17.32 -41.21 -13.69
CA GLU A 14 -16.00 -41.74 -13.39
C GLU A 14 -15.21 -40.63 -12.71
N THR A 15 -15.22 -40.63 -11.38
CA THR A 15 -14.25 -39.89 -10.59
C THR A 15 -12.89 -40.49 -10.91
N SER A 16 -12.09 -39.73 -11.66
CA SER A 16 -10.76 -40.10 -12.12
C SER A 16 -9.88 -40.63 -10.97
N PRO A 17 -9.01 -41.60 -11.25
CA PRO A 17 -8.09 -42.15 -10.25
C PRO A 17 -6.92 -41.19 -10.00
N GLU A 18 -6.35 -41.34 -8.80
CA GLU A 18 -4.99 -40.98 -8.39
C GLU A 18 -4.66 -39.54 -7.97
N SER A 19 -4.47 -39.45 -6.65
CA SER A 19 -3.81 -38.40 -5.89
C SER A 19 -2.47 -37.97 -6.50
N LYS A 20 -2.48 -36.90 -7.29
CA LYS A 20 -1.26 -36.15 -7.56
C LYS A 20 -0.88 -35.40 -6.29
N ASN A 21 0.13 -35.89 -5.57
CA ASN A 21 0.88 -35.22 -4.50
C ASN A 21 0.21 -33.93 -3.96
N GLN A 22 -0.89 -34.08 -3.23
CA GLN A 22 -1.46 -32.94 -2.50
C GLN A 22 -0.50 -32.66 -1.35
N ARG A 23 0.30 -31.61 -1.51
CA ARG A 23 1.11 -31.06 -0.42
C ARG A 23 0.18 -30.96 0.82
N PRO A 24 0.59 -31.44 2.00
CA PRO A 24 -0.26 -31.41 3.20
C PRO A 24 -0.43 -30.00 3.80
N TRP A 25 -0.07 -28.96 3.04
CA TRP A 25 -0.20 -27.55 3.38
C TRP A 25 -0.95 -26.82 2.26
N LEU A 26 -1.36 -25.58 2.53
CA LEU A 26 -2.09 -24.75 1.56
C LEU A 26 -1.28 -24.59 0.27
N ALA A 27 -1.95 -24.56 -0.87
CA ALA A 27 -1.31 -24.21 -2.13
C ALA A 27 -0.83 -22.75 -2.11
N ASP A 28 0.20 -22.45 -2.88
CA ASP A 28 0.85 -21.13 -2.93
C ASP A 28 -0.15 -20.04 -3.40
N ASP A 29 -1.17 -20.41 -4.17
CA ASP A 29 -2.26 -19.56 -4.66
C ASP A 29 -3.52 -19.57 -3.78
N ALA A 30 -3.49 -20.24 -2.62
CA ALA A 30 -4.66 -20.36 -1.76
C ALA A 30 -5.09 -19.00 -1.21
N VAL A 31 -6.39 -18.69 -1.39
CA VAL A 31 -7.03 -17.52 -0.78
C VAL A 31 -7.23 -17.79 0.71
N ILE A 32 -6.67 -16.94 1.57
CA ILE A 32 -6.87 -17.02 3.01
C ILE A 32 -7.85 -15.94 3.44
N ARG A 33 -8.84 -16.32 4.27
CA ARG A 33 -9.71 -15.35 4.93
C ARG A 33 -8.89 -14.49 5.90
N LEU A 34 -8.79 -13.20 5.61
CA LEU A 34 -8.19 -12.24 6.52
C LEU A 34 -9.08 -12.02 7.74
N THR A 35 -8.43 -11.76 8.87
CA THR A 35 -9.10 -11.33 10.09
C THR A 35 -9.30 -9.82 10.08
N ASP A 36 -10.30 -9.36 10.83
CA ASP A 36 -10.54 -7.91 11.03
C ASP A 36 -9.29 -7.20 11.54
N ASP A 37 -8.49 -7.88 12.38
CA ASP A 37 -7.22 -7.34 12.88
C ASP A 37 -6.25 -6.99 11.75
N ILE A 38 -6.05 -7.86 10.75
CA ILE A 38 -5.17 -7.51 9.62
C ILE A 38 -5.81 -6.46 8.74
N ASN A 39 -7.12 -6.59 8.47
CA ASN A 39 -7.82 -5.62 7.65
C ASN A 39 -7.76 -4.21 8.26
N ARG A 40 -7.67 -4.07 9.58
CA ARG A 40 -7.51 -2.78 10.28
C ARG A 40 -6.17 -2.09 9.96
N PHE A 41 -5.11 -2.84 9.66
CA PHE A 41 -3.78 -2.27 9.38
C PHE A 41 -3.46 -2.17 7.90
N ALA A 42 -4.01 -3.05 7.08
CA ALA A 42 -3.84 -2.99 5.64
C ALA A 42 -4.37 -1.66 5.08
N PHE A 43 -3.87 -1.22 3.93
CA PHE A 43 -4.41 -0.01 3.30
C PHE A 43 -5.90 -0.20 2.99
N PRO A 44 -6.70 0.89 3.01
CA PRO A 44 -8.10 0.84 2.64
C PRO A 44 -8.31 0.28 1.23
N HIS A 45 -9.39 -0.47 1.04
CA HIS A 45 -9.71 -1.12 -0.22
C HIS A 45 -11.22 -1.42 -0.30
N ARG A 46 -11.83 -1.26 -1.47
CA ARG A 46 -13.30 -1.39 -1.67
C ARG A 46 -13.84 -2.79 -1.43
N SER A 47 -13.02 -3.83 -1.65
CA SER A 47 -13.43 -5.22 -1.36
C SER A 47 -13.48 -5.55 0.14
N ARG A 48 -12.93 -4.68 0.97
CA ARG A 48 -12.84 -4.83 2.44
C ARG A 48 -13.04 -3.47 3.12
N PRO A 49 -14.18 -2.80 2.85
CA PRO A 49 -14.42 -1.46 3.33
C PRO A 49 -14.47 -1.46 4.86
N ARG A 50 -14.01 -0.36 5.45
CA ARG A 50 -14.07 -0.13 6.89
C ARG A 50 -14.54 1.30 7.13
N GLU A 51 -15.39 1.52 8.11
CA GLU A 51 -15.89 2.86 8.39
C GLU A 51 -14.77 3.82 8.82
N ILE A 52 -14.94 5.10 8.51
CA ILE A 52 -14.13 6.17 9.07
C ILE A 52 -14.70 6.49 10.46
N ASN A 53 -14.09 5.90 11.50
CA ASN A 53 -14.59 5.97 12.88
C ASN A 53 -14.57 7.39 13.50
N TYR A 54 -13.80 8.30 12.91
CA TYR A 54 -13.76 9.70 13.32
C TYR A 54 -13.61 10.57 12.06
N LEU A 55 -14.47 11.56 11.95
CA LEU A 55 -14.28 12.70 11.06
C LEU A 55 -13.93 13.90 11.92
N HIS A 56 -12.90 14.63 11.50
CA HIS A 56 -12.60 15.90 12.14
C HIS A 56 -13.72 16.91 11.87
N LYS A 57 -13.98 17.78 12.84
CA LYS A 57 -15.05 18.78 12.69
C LYS A 57 -14.63 19.82 11.65
N ASP A 58 -15.59 20.24 10.85
CA ASP A 58 -15.43 21.27 9.84
C ASP A 58 -14.73 22.53 10.41
N GLY A 59 -13.73 23.02 9.67
CA GLY A 59 -12.96 24.22 10.00
C GLY A 59 -11.94 24.11 11.15
N GLN A 60 -11.85 22.99 11.89
CA GLN A 60 -10.87 22.87 12.99
C GLN A 60 -9.42 22.91 12.51
N ILE A 61 -9.13 22.36 11.33
CA ILE A 61 -7.79 22.38 10.75
C ILE A 61 -7.31 23.80 10.49
N TRP A 62 -8.20 24.65 10.00
CA TRP A 62 -7.89 26.04 9.67
C TRP A 62 -7.61 26.87 10.92
N GLN A 63 -8.29 26.58 12.03
CA GLN A 63 -7.93 27.14 13.33
C GLN A 63 -6.50 26.75 13.77
N ARG A 64 -6.08 25.49 13.54
CA ARG A 64 -4.70 25.07 13.85
C ARG A 64 -3.68 25.70 12.92
N ILE A 65 -4.02 25.82 11.63
CA ILE A 65 -3.19 26.52 10.64
C ILE A 65 -3.00 27.98 11.07
N ALA A 66 -4.07 28.66 11.45
CA ALA A 66 -4.04 30.04 11.94
C ALA A 66 -3.25 30.19 13.24
N ASN A 67 -3.33 29.21 14.15
CA ASN A 67 -2.57 29.23 15.40
C ASN A 67 -1.07 28.96 15.22
N ASN A 68 -0.64 28.43 14.07
CA ASN A 68 0.76 28.15 13.77
C ASN A 68 1.11 28.52 12.32
N THR A 69 0.79 29.74 11.91
CA THR A 69 1.03 30.22 10.54
C THR A 69 2.46 30.03 10.10
N ARG A 70 3.45 30.15 11.00
CA ARG A 70 4.87 29.97 10.67
C ARG A 70 5.18 28.58 10.08
N ALA A 71 4.51 27.54 10.55
CA ALA A 71 4.70 26.19 10.03
C ALA A 71 4.12 26.00 8.61
N TYR A 72 3.15 26.84 8.22
CA TYR A 72 2.39 26.67 6.98
C TYR A 72 2.63 27.79 5.96
N ASP A 73 3.23 28.92 6.36
CA ASP A 73 3.54 30.05 5.47
C ASP A 73 4.63 29.65 4.47
N PRO A 74 4.32 29.61 3.17
CA PRO A 74 5.29 29.24 2.15
C PRO A 74 6.59 30.07 2.19
N ASP A 75 6.51 31.36 2.50
CA ASP A 75 7.68 32.25 2.50
C ASP A 75 8.66 31.93 3.63
N ASN A 76 8.18 31.31 4.71
CA ASN A 76 9.05 30.85 5.78
C ASN A 76 9.75 29.53 5.42
N ASN A 77 9.14 28.73 4.55
CA ASN A 77 9.56 27.37 4.26
C ASN A 77 10.36 27.25 2.96
N TYR A 78 10.16 28.16 2.01
CA TYR A 78 10.67 28.04 0.65
C TYR A 78 11.23 29.37 0.12
N ARG A 79 12.29 29.28 -0.69
CA ARG A 79 12.97 30.42 -1.32
C ARG A 79 12.46 30.75 -2.72
N SER A 80 11.87 29.79 -3.40
CA SER A 80 11.36 29.96 -4.76
C SER A 80 10.42 28.83 -5.15
N TYR A 81 9.55 29.14 -6.12
CA TYR A 81 8.54 28.24 -6.69
C TYR A 81 8.68 28.19 -8.22
N PRO A 82 8.24 27.12 -8.89
CA PRO A 82 8.06 27.11 -10.34
C PRO A 82 7.14 28.24 -10.78
N GLU A 83 7.39 28.82 -11.96
CA GLU A 83 6.62 29.94 -12.50
C GLU A 83 5.11 29.66 -12.52
N ASN A 84 4.73 28.47 -13.01
CA ASN A 84 3.33 28.03 -13.08
C ASN A 84 2.69 27.70 -11.72
N TRP A 85 3.42 27.85 -10.61
CA TRP A 85 2.95 27.64 -9.23
C TRP A 85 3.04 28.90 -8.37
N GLN A 86 3.62 30.01 -8.85
CA GLN A 86 3.78 31.23 -8.05
C GLN A 86 2.45 31.78 -7.55
N GLN A 87 1.42 31.81 -8.41
CA GLN A 87 0.09 32.26 -8.02
C GLN A 87 -0.53 31.37 -6.95
N ALA A 88 -0.39 30.05 -7.07
CA ALA A 88 -0.92 29.09 -6.10
C ALA A 88 -0.27 29.24 -4.71
N PHE A 89 1.05 29.45 -4.66
CA PHE A 89 1.76 29.71 -3.39
C PHE A 89 1.42 31.07 -2.79
N ALA A 90 1.19 32.10 -3.61
CA ALA A 90 0.71 33.40 -3.13
C ALA A 90 -0.72 33.29 -2.55
N GLU A 91 -1.60 32.54 -3.22
CA GLU A 91 -2.94 32.26 -2.72
C GLU A 91 -2.90 31.47 -1.41
N LEU A 92 -2.07 30.42 -1.34
CA LEU A 92 -1.85 29.65 -0.12
C LEU A 92 -1.39 30.54 1.04
N GLN A 93 -0.46 31.45 0.78
CA GLN A 93 -0.01 32.39 1.80
C GLN A 93 -1.15 33.28 2.31
N MET A 94 -2.01 33.77 1.40
CA MET A 94 -3.19 34.56 1.78
C MET A 94 -4.18 33.72 2.59
N GLN A 95 -4.43 32.47 2.22
CA GLN A 95 -5.29 31.54 2.95
C GLN A 95 -4.79 31.32 4.39
N VAL A 96 -3.50 31.01 4.55
CA VAL A 96 -2.88 30.77 5.86
C VAL A 96 -2.91 32.02 6.74
N LYS A 97 -2.55 33.19 6.20
CA LYS A 97 -2.53 34.45 6.96
C LYS A 97 -3.93 34.99 7.27
N GLY A 98 -4.88 34.75 6.37
CA GLY A 98 -6.27 35.19 6.50
C GLY A 98 -7.18 34.23 7.25
N ASN A 99 -6.70 33.03 7.63
CA ASN A 99 -7.52 31.92 8.13
C ASN A 99 -8.73 31.65 7.20
N GLN A 100 -8.48 31.62 5.89
CA GLN A 100 -9.50 31.41 4.87
C GLN A 100 -9.36 30.03 4.24
N PRO A 101 -10.37 29.15 4.38
CA PRO A 101 -10.28 27.78 3.89
C PRO A 101 -10.43 27.65 2.37
N THR A 102 -10.85 28.71 1.68
CA THR A 102 -11.17 28.67 0.26
C THR A 102 -9.99 29.12 -0.59
N GLY A 103 -9.67 28.35 -1.63
CA GLY A 103 -8.66 28.70 -2.62
C GLY A 103 -8.79 27.83 -3.87
N SER A 104 -7.85 28.00 -4.81
CA SER A 104 -7.77 27.18 -6.01
C SER A 104 -7.30 25.75 -5.70
N ALA A 105 -7.61 24.82 -6.62
CA ALA A 105 -7.11 23.45 -6.51
C ALA A 105 -5.56 23.37 -6.44
N GLN A 106 -4.85 24.31 -7.08
CA GLN A 106 -3.39 24.36 -6.97
C GLN A 106 -2.93 24.90 -5.62
N SER A 107 -3.61 25.87 -5.00
CA SER A 107 -3.22 26.35 -3.67
C SER A 107 -3.49 25.30 -2.59
N ASP A 108 -4.64 24.61 -2.67
CA ASP A 108 -4.96 23.46 -1.82
C ASP A 108 -3.95 22.31 -2.05
N ALA A 109 -3.50 22.09 -3.29
CA ALA A 109 -2.47 21.08 -3.60
C ALA A 109 -1.10 21.46 -3.03
N ALA A 110 -0.75 22.75 -3.05
CA ALA A 110 0.47 23.25 -2.42
C ALA A 110 0.42 23.08 -0.89
N LEU A 111 -0.75 23.31 -0.27
CA LEU A 111 -0.97 23.05 1.17
C LEU A 111 -0.84 21.57 1.49
N LEU A 112 -1.58 20.72 0.79
CA LEU A 112 -1.59 19.26 0.98
C LEU A 112 -0.20 18.69 0.74
N TRP A 113 0.49 19.17 -0.31
CA TRP A 113 1.87 18.83 -0.57
C TRP A 113 2.71 19.22 0.62
N GLY A 114 2.80 20.49 1.02
CA GLY A 114 3.71 21.01 2.05
C GLY A 114 3.46 20.51 3.49
N PHE A 115 2.39 19.77 3.73
CA PHE A 115 1.92 19.37 5.06
C PHE A 115 2.71 18.21 5.70
N TRP A 116 4.04 18.11 5.51
CA TRP A 116 4.81 16.86 5.70
C TRP A 116 4.92 16.40 7.15
N ASN A 117 4.80 17.33 8.11
CA ASN A 117 5.17 17.11 9.51
C ASN A 117 4.02 17.36 10.50
N SER A 118 2.78 17.33 10.04
CA SER A 118 1.64 17.58 10.92
C SER A 118 0.88 16.29 11.18
N TYR A 119 0.66 15.99 12.46
CA TYR A 119 -0.27 14.96 12.94
C TYR A 119 -1.73 15.17 12.46
N SER A 120 -2.01 16.21 11.67
CA SER A 120 -3.33 16.60 11.19
C SER A 120 -3.51 16.43 9.67
N GLN A 121 -2.68 15.63 8.99
CA GLN A 121 -2.87 15.38 7.55
C GLN A 121 -4.19 14.70 7.23
N ASP A 122 -4.58 13.70 8.04
CA ASP A 122 -5.90 13.06 7.89
C ASP A 122 -7.02 14.08 7.94
N GLU A 123 -6.92 15.03 8.86
CA GLU A 123 -7.87 16.12 9.05
C GLU A 123 -7.90 17.07 7.86
N LEU A 124 -6.75 17.36 7.23
CA LEU A 124 -6.72 18.15 6.00
C LEU A 124 -7.37 17.42 4.83
N VAL A 125 -7.17 16.11 4.70
CA VAL A 125 -7.87 15.31 3.68
C VAL A 125 -9.38 15.30 3.94
N ASP A 126 -9.79 15.13 5.19
CA ASP A 126 -11.21 15.20 5.58
C ASP A 126 -11.81 16.56 5.22
N ASP A 127 -11.12 17.68 5.51
CA ASP A 127 -11.54 19.04 5.14
C ASP A 127 -11.72 19.17 3.63
N LEU A 128 -10.75 18.73 2.84
CA LEU A 128 -10.82 18.79 1.37
C LEU A 128 -12.00 18.00 0.82
N VAL A 129 -12.25 16.80 1.33
CA VAL A 129 -13.37 15.96 0.90
C VAL A 129 -14.71 16.61 1.28
N ILE A 130 -14.84 17.14 2.50
CA ILE A 130 -16.06 17.81 2.97
C ILE A 130 -16.33 19.10 2.19
N ARG A 131 -15.30 19.93 2.00
CA ARG A 131 -15.41 21.27 1.41
C ARG A 131 -15.51 21.25 -0.11
N CYS A 132 -14.75 20.40 -0.78
CA CYS A 132 -14.61 20.40 -2.24
C CYS A 132 -15.27 19.19 -2.93
N GLY A 133 -15.65 18.16 -2.16
CA GLY A 133 -16.07 16.87 -2.67
C GLY A 133 -14.87 15.94 -2.97
N LEU A 134 -15.14 14.63 -2.94
CA LEU A 134 -14.10 13.60 -3.11
C LEU A 134 -13.38 13.70 -4.46
N GLU A 135 -14.13 13.93 -5.53
CA GLU A 135 -13.59 14.03 -6.89
C GLU A 135 -12.59 15.21 -7.02
N SER A 136 -12.89 16.35 -6.41
CA SER A 136 -11.98 17.51 -6.36
C SER A 136 -10.78 17.24 -5.46
N ALA A 137 -10.97 16.55 -4.33
CA ALA A 137 -9.87 16.17 -3.45
C ALA A 137 -8.85 15.26 -4.15
N VAL A 138 -9.31 14.37 -5.03
CA VAL A 138 -8.43 13.54 -5.89
C VAL A 138 -7.62 14.41 -6.86
N GLU A 139 -8.23 15.40 -7.51
CA GLU A 139 -7.48 16.33 -8.39
C GLU A 139 -6.40 17.09 -7.63
N ILE A 140 -6.74 17.60 -6.45
CA ILE A 140 -5.83 18.32 -5.56
C ILE A 140 -4.65 17.41 -5.16
N ALA A 141 -4.91 16.16 -4.81
CA ALA A 141 -3.86 15.18 -4.51
C ALA A 141 -2.96 14.89 -5.72
N LEU A 142 -3.53 14.75 -6.92
CA LEU A 142 -2.77 14.53 -8.16
C LEU A 142 -1.89 15.74 -8.53
N LEU A 143 -2.37 16.97 -8.30
CA LEU A 143 -1.58 18.19 -8.43
C LEU A 143 -0.43 18.22 -7.41
N ALA A 144 -0.68 17.82 -6.16
CA ALA A 144 0.33 17.80 -5.11
C ALA A 144 1.50 16.85 -5.45
N LEU A 145 1.23 15.74 -6.15
CA LEU A 145 2.26 14.81 -6.61
C LEU A 145 3.26 15.43 -7.63
N GLN A 146 2.92 16.55 -8.26
CA GLN A 146 3.83 17.23 -9.19
C GLN A 146 4.97 17.95 -8.48
N LEU A 147 4.83 18.23 -7.18
CA LEU A 147 5.77 19.06 -6.43
C LEU A 147 6.90 18.23 -5.79
N LYS A 148 8.07 18.84 -5.70
CA LYS A 148 9.24 18.31 -5.01
C LYS A 148 10.05 19.43 -4.37
N TYR A 149 10.57 19.17 -3.18
CA TYR A 149 11.48 20.08 -2.50
C TYR A 149 12.92 19.79 -2.91
N LYS A 150 13.70 20.84 -3.13
CA LYS A 150 15.14 20.79 -3.38
C LYS A 150 15.87 21.34 -2.15
N PRO A 151 16.29 20.48 -1.19
CA PRO A 151 16.86 20.92 0.08
C PRO A 151 18.03 21.90 -0.07
N VAL A 152 18.97 21.59 -0.97
CA VAL A 152 20.17 22.41 -1.21
C VAL A 152 19.84 23.86 -1.59
N LYS A 153 18.70 24.09 -2.26
CA LYS A 153 18.28 25.42 -2.72
C LYS A 153 17.13 26.00 -1.91
N GLY A 154 16.54 25.24 -0.99
CA GLY A 154 15.28 25.60 -0.34
C GLY A 154 14.15 25.89 -1.35
N ALA A 155 14.17 25.25 -2.52
CA ALA A 155 13.29 25.59 -3.64
C ALA A 155 12.26 24.49 -3.89
N VAL A 156 11.06 24.87 -4.31
CA VAL A 156 10.05 23.95 -4.84
C VAL A 156 10.28 23.77 -6.34
N THR A 157 10.06 22.57 -6.86
CA THR A 157 10.22 22.26 -8.28
C THR A 157 9.16 21.27 -8.76
N THR A 158 8.86 21.30 -10.06
CA THR A 158 8.08 20.26 -10.76
C THR A 158 8.97 19.29 -11.54
N ILE A 159 10.29 19.53 -11.56
CA ILE A 159 11.26 18.69 -12.26
C ILE A 159 11.65 17.52 -11.36
N ILE A 160 11.09 16.35 -11.63
CA ILE A 160 11.33 15.10 -10.91
C ILE A 160 11.86 14.09 -11.92
N PRO A 161 13.15 13.71 -11.88
CA PRO A 161 13.70 12.77 -12.85
C PRO A 161 13.16 11.34 -12.62
N PRO A 162 13.08 10.49 -13.67
CA PRO A 162 12.58 9.13 -13.53
C PRO A 162 13.38 8.27 -12.55
N ASN A 163 14.71 8.42 -12.55
CA ASN A 163 15.63 7.70 -11.67
C ASN A 163 15.77 8.34 -10.28
N HIS A 164 14.85 9.22 -9.90
CA HIS A 164 14.80 9.75 -8.55
C HIS A 164 14.63 8.59 -7.56
N GLU A 165 15.33 8.69 -6.42
CA GLU A 165 15.23 7.71 -5.34
C GLU A 165 13.78 7.52 -4.93
N ALA A 166 13.42 6.30 -4.55
CA ALA A 166 12.06 6.01 -4.09
C ALA A 166 11.78 6.88 -2.85
N GLU A 167 10.67 7.62 -2.88
CA GLU A 167 10.21 8.40 -1.74
C GLU A 167 9.14 7.61 -0.97
N SER A 168 8.99 7.92 0.32
CA SER A 168 7.88 7.42 1.13
C SER A 168 6.55 7.76 0.49
N LEU A 169 5.56 6.91 0.71
CA LEU A 169 4.19 7.21 0.32
C LEU A 169 3.78 8.54 0.97
N PRO A 170 3.15 9.47 0.24
CA PRO A 170 2.66 10.69 0.84
C PRO A 170 1.70 10.33 1.99
N SER A 171 1.89 10.92 3.14
CA SER A 171 1.18 10.50 4.35
C SER A 171 -0.32 10.82 4.32
N TRP A 172 -0.78 11.73 3.46
CA TRP A 172 -2.21 11.94 3.16
C TRP A 172 -2.83 10.80 2.31
N HIS A 173 -2.02 9.97 1.66
CA HIS A 173 -2.46 9.01 0.62
C HIS A 173 -3.43 7.98 1.18
N GLN A 174 -3.09 7.38 2.32
CA GLN A 174 -3.93 6.34 2.94
C GLN A 174 -5.31 6.87 3.34
N ARG A 175 -5.38 8.11 3.85
CA ARG A 175 -6.66 8.72 4.22
C ARG A 175 -7.54 8.96 3.01
N LEU A 176 -6.97 9.44 1.90
CA LEU A 176 -7.72 9.62 0.66
C LEU A 176 -8.20 8.27 0.09
N CYS A 177 -7.36 7.24 0.12
CA CYS A 177 -7.77 5.86 -0.23
C CYS A 177 -8.93 5.38 0.67
N HIS A 178 -8.97 5.77 1.94
CA HIS A 178 -10.07 5.42 2.84
C HIS A 178 -11.39 6.01 2.35
N HIS A 179 -11.41 7.30 1.98
CA HIS A 179 -12.60 7.92 1.38
C HIS A 179 -13.00 7.24 0.05
N LEU A 180 -12.05 6.97 -0.84
CA LEU A 180 -12.29 6.25 -2.11
C LEU A 180 -12.86 4.85 -1.89
N SER A 181 -12.43 4.15 -0.83
CA SER A 181 -12.91 2.81 -0.51
C SER A 181 -14.40 2.77 -0.09
N LEU A 182 -14.93 3.92 0.35
CA LEU A 182 -16.31 4.08 0.82
C LEU A 182 -17.22 4.80 -0.19
N ALA A 183 -16.64 5.36 -1.26
CA ALA A 183 -17.38 6.09 -2.29
C ALA A 183 -18.41 5.19 -3.00
N SER A 184 -19.51 5.80 -3.43
CA SER A 184 -20.45 5.12 -4.34
C SER A 184 -19.74 4.68 -5.64
N GLU A 185 -20.25 3.66 -6.32
CA GLU A 185 -19.62 3.16 -7.56
C GLU A 185 -19.47 4.27 -8.61
N ASP A 186 -20.50 5.09 -8.80
CA ASP A 186 -20.47 6.20 -9.78
C ASP A 186 -19.43 7.27 -9.42
N GLU A 187 -19.33 7.64 -8.14
CA GLU A 187 -18.33 8.62 -7.67
C GLU A 187 -16.91 8.06 -7.72
N TRP A 188 -16.74 6.79 -7.35
CA TRP A 188 -15.46 6.10 -7.46
C TRP A 188 -14.99 6.03 -8.92
N GLN A 189 -15.86 5.67 -9.86
CA GLN A 189 -15.50 5.61 -11.28
C GLN A 189 -15.06 6.98 -11.82
N ARG A 190 -15.73 8.07 -11.44
CA ARG A 190 -15.28 9.43 -11.81
C ARG A 190 -13.89 9.75 -11.24
N CYS A 191 -13.62 9.35 -10.00
CA CYS A 191 -12.29 9.51 -9.40
C CYS A 191 -11.23 8.67 -10.14
N VAL A 192 -11.55 7.42 -10.49
CA VAL A 192 -10.67 6.55 -11.31
C VAL A 192 -10.33 7.22 -12.63
N ASP A 193 -11.33 7.76 -13.33
CA ASP A 193 -11.11 8.41 -14.63
C ASP A 193 -10.12 9.60 -14.51
N LYS A 194 -10.22 10.38 -13.43
CA LYS A 194 -9.26 11.47 -13.15
C LYS A 194 -7.85 10.97 -12.85
N VAL A 195 -7.73 9.91 -12.06
CA VAL A 195 -6.43 9.27 -11.76
C VAL A 195 -5.78 8.77 -13.06
N LEU A 196 -6.54 8.06 -13.89
CA LEU A 196 -6.06 7.53 -15.17
C LEU A 196 -5.63 8.64 -16.13
N ALA A 197 -6.38 9.74 -16.19
CA ALA A 197 -6.02 10.91 -17.00
C ALA A 197 -4.74 11.60 -16.51
N ALA A 198 -4.48 11.62 -15.20
CA ALA A 198 -3.33 12.28 -14.60
C ALA A 198 -2.03 11.46 -14.63
N ILE A 199 -2.09 10.12 -14.60
CA ILE A 199 -0.89 9.26 -14.65
C ILE A 199 0.11 9.68 -15.75
N PRO A 200 -0.26 9.84 -17.03
CA PRO A 200 0.69 10.20 -18.07
C PRO A 200 1.26 11.62 -17.93
N THR A 201 0.61 12.52 -17.17
CA THR A 201 1.10 13.89 -16.95
C THR A 201 2.09 13.98 -15.79
N LEU A 202 2.15 12.96 -14.93
CA LEU A 202 3.08 12.89 -13.82
C LEU A 202 4.45 12.37 -14.26
N SER A 203 5.51 12.82 -13.58
CA SER A 203 6.84 12.20 -13.71
C SER A 203 6.75 10.69 -13.44
N PRO A 204 7.52 9.83 -14.13
CA PRO A 204 7.55 8.39 -13.86
C PRO A 204 7.76 8.04 -12.38
N ALA A 205 8.55 8.83 -11.65
CA ALA A 205 8.78 8.63 -10.22
C ALA A 205 7.56 8.94 -9.32
N ARG A 206 6.50 9.54 -9.88
CA ARG A 206 5.25 9.91 -9.17
C ARG A 206 4.05 9.08 -9.58
N GLN A 207 4.12 8.41 -10.73
CA GLN A 207 3.02 7.60 -11.27
C GLN A 207 2.58 6.46 -10.33
N PRO A 208 3.47 5.74 -9.61
CA PRO A 208 3.06 4.69 -8.69
C PRO A 208 2.13 5.20 -7.57
N PHE A 209 2.36 6.40 -7.06
CA PHE A 209 1.51 6.97 -6.01
C PHE A 209 0.09 7.25 -6.51
N ALA A 210 -0.06 7.70 -7.75
CA ALA A 210 -1.36 7.86 -8.39
C ALA A 210 -2.04 6.50 -8.62
N ALA A 211 -1.31 5.50 -9.13
CA ALA A 211 -1.87 4.15 -9.32
C ALA A 211 -2.32 3.52 -7.99
N LEU A 212 -1.60 3.75 -6.90
CA LEU A 212 -1.96 3.26 -5.57
C LEU A 212 -3.23 3.92 -4.99
N LEU A 213 -3.75 5.02 -5.56
CA LEU A 213 -5.06 5.55 -5.16
C LEU A 213 -6.22 4.65 -5.60
N ILE A 214 -5.99 3.78 -6.58
CA ILE A 214 -7.00 2.88 -7.16
C ILE A 214 -6.52 1.42 -7.09
N PRO A 215 -6.24 0.89 -5.88
CA PRO A 215 -5.69 -0.45 -5.73
C PRO A 215 -6.59 -1.57 -6.28
N GLU A 216 -7.88 -1.29 -6.49
CA GLU A 216 -8.84 -2.18 -7.15
C GLU A 216 -8.59 -2.36 -8.66
N ARG A 217 -7.66 -1.58 -9.24
CA ARG A 217 -7.26 -1.64 -10.65
C ARG A 217 -5.82 -2.16 -10.80
N PRO A 218 -5.54 -3.42 -10.41
CA PRO A 218 -4.20 -3.99 -10.49
C PRO A 218 -3.70 -4.09 -11.93
N ASP A 219 -4.60 -4.11 -12.92
CA ASP A 219 -4.24 -4.05 -14.35
C ASP A 219 -3.43 -2.80 -14.70
N ILE A 220 -3.73 -1.66 -14.06
CA ILE A 220 -3.00 -0.40 -14.27
C ILE A 220 -1.60 -0.49 -13.68
N ALA A 221 -1.45 -1.08 -12.49
CA ALA A 221 -0.16 -1.31 -11.86
C ALA A 221 0.69 -2.32 -12.66
N ASN A 222 0.08 -3.43 -13.11
CA ASN A 222 0.74 -4.44 -13.93
C ASN A 222 1.27 -3.82 -15.23
N ALA A 223 0.42 -3.09 -15.96
CA ALA A 223 0.81 -2.40 -17.18
C ALA A 223 1.89 -1.34 -16.94
N MET A 224 1.82 -0.62 -15.81
CA MET A 224 2.83 0.38 -15.45
C MET A 224 4.19 -0.25 -15.15
N ALA A 225 4.24 -1.34 -14.38
CA ALA A 225 5.47 -2.06 -14.08
C ALA A 225 6.14 -2.55 -15.37
N LEU A 226 5.37 -3.22 -16.24
CA LEU A 226 5.87 -3.74 -17.52
C LEU A 226 6.33 -2.61 -18.47
N ARG A 227 5.62 -1.47 -18.51
CA ARG A 227 6.03 -0.31 -19.32
C ARG A 227 7.41 0.21 -18.94
N TYR A 228 7.78 0.15 -17.66
CA TYR A 228 9.07 0.62 -17.16
C TYR A 228 10.06 -0.51 -16.88
N ALA A 229 9.85 -1.69 -17.46
CA ALA A 229 10.71 -2.85 -17.21
C ALA A 229 12.20 -2.59 -17.52
N ASP A 230 12.48 -1.89 -18.62
CA ASP A 230 13.85 -1.58 -19.04
C ASP A 230 14.35 -0.20 -18.56
N HIS A 231 13.57 0.49 -17.72
CA HIS A 231 13.92 1.82 -17.20
C HIS A 231 14.38 1.72 -15.74
N ASN A 232 15.23 2.65 -15.31
CA ASN A 232 15.56 2.83 -13.90
C ASN A 232 14.60 3.86 -13.27
N VAL A 233 13.53 3.36 -12.65
CA VAL A 233 12.49 4.13 -11.95
C VAL A 233 12.25 3.51 -10.57
N PRO A 234 13.10 3.80 -9.56
CA PRO A 234 13.05 3.17 -8.24
C PRO A 234 11.66 3.20 -7.58
N ALA A 235 10.89 4.27 -7.80
CA ALA A 235 9.53 4.40 -7.27
C ALA A 235 8.58 3.24 -7.67
N MET A 236 8.88 2.49 -8.74
CA MET A 236 8.06 1.34 -9.16
C MET A 236 8.01 0.21 -8.12
N THR A 237 8.94 0.18 -7.16
CA THR A 237 8.87 -0.75 -6.00
C THR A 237 7.52 -0.68 -5.28
N TRP A 238 6.90 0.50 -5.20
CA TRP A 238 5.59 0.71 -4.57
C TRP A 238 4.46 -0.10 -5.23
N LEU A 239 4.61 -0.50 -6.50
CA LEU A 239 3.59 -1.28 -7.20
C LEU A 239 3.46 -2.72 -6.66
N ARG A 240 4.46 -3.24 -5.93
CA ARG A 240 4.43 -4.58 -5.29
C ARG A 240 3.18 -4.82 -4.42
N LEU A 241 2.61 -3.74 -3.88
CA LEU A 241 1.38 -3.77 -3.09
C LEU A 241 0.14 -4.25 -3.85
N VAL A 242 0.10 -4.02 -5.16
CA VAL A 242 -1.12 -4.16 -5.98
C VAL A 242 -0.90 -5.00 -7.24
N VAL A 243 0.34 -5.24 -7.67
CA VAL A 243 0.61 -6.11 -8.83
C VAL A 243 0.18 -7.56 -8.56
N THR A 244 -0.50 -8.12 -9.55
CA THR A 244 -1.03 -9.49 -9.53
C THR A 244 -0.42 -10.37 -10.62
N ASP A 245 0.12 -9.77 -11.68
CA ASP A 245 0.82 -10.47 -12.75
C ASP A 245 2.27 -10.80 -12.35
N ASP A 246 2.72 -12.01 -12.68
CA ASP A 246 4.02 -12.51 -12.24
C ASP A 246 5.18 -11.80 -12.95
N ALA A 247 5.04 -11.47 -14.23
CA ALA A 247 6.08 -10.73 -14.96
C ALA A 247 6.17 -9.28 -14.47
N ALA A 248 5.04 -8.65 -14.17
CA ALA A 248 4.99 -7.33 -13.55
C ALA A 248 5.60 -7.34 -12.14
N LEU A 249 5.33 -8.37 -11.35
CA LEU A 249 5.91 -8.54 -10.03
C LEU A 249 7.44 -8.68 -10.10
N THR A 250 7.96 -9.60 -10.92
CA THR A 250 9.42 -9.75 -11.12
C THR A 250 10.07 -8.44 -11.57
N THR A 251 9.36 -7.67 -12.40
CA THR A 251 9.83 -6.35 -12.82
C THR A 251 9.90 -5.34 -11.68
N ALA A 252 8.94 -5.36 -10.74
CA ALA A 252 8.94 -4.50 -9.56
C ALA A 252 9.92 -5.00 -8.48
N GLU A 253 10.20 -6.30 -8.44
CA GLU A 253 11.12 -6.98 -7.52
C GLU A 253 12.59 -6.64 -7.77
N LYS A 254 12.94 -6.12 -8.97
CA LYS A 254 14.32 -5.68 -9.27
C LYS A 254 14.83 -4.49 -8.44
N TYR A 255 13.92 -3.74 -7.82
CA TYR A 255 14.25 -2.59 -6.98
C TYR A 255 14.43 -3.00 -5.52
N ASP A 256 14.94 -2.13 -4.66
CA ASP A 256 14.87 -2.39 -3.22
C ASP A 256 13.44 -2.21 -2.69
N PHE A 257 13.16 -2.65 -1.47
CA PHE A 257 11.86 -2.46 -0.83
C PHE A 257 11.54 -0.95 -0.73
N PRO A 258 10.25 -0.55 -0.72
CA PRO A 258 9.90 0.86 -0.64
C PRO A 258 10.41 1.49 0.66
N PRO A 259 10.65 2.79 0.74
CA PRO A 259 10.92 3.47 2.00
C PRO A 259 9.70 3.44 2.93
N LEU A 260 9.60 2.39 3.76
CA LEU A 260 8.40 2.04 4.52
C LEU A 260 8.24 2.75 5.86
N TYR A 261 9.16 3.61 6.31
CA TYR A 261 9.18 4.33 7.61
C TYR A 261 8.02 4.08 8.60
N HIS A 262 6.84 4.66 8.40
CA HIS A 262 5.67 4.48 9.29
C HIS A 262 4.64 3.46 8.76
N ASP A 263 4.82 3.00 7.53
CA ASP A 263 3.91 2.16 6.77
C ASP A 263 4.27 0.68 6.81
N PHE A 264 5.38 0.28 7.44
CA PHE A 264 5.86 -1.11 7.40
C PHE A 264 4.78 -2.14 7.77
N ARG A 265 4.11 -1.93 8.89
CA ARG A 265 3.00 -2.80 9.33
C ARG A 265 1.86 -2.85 8.31
N ALA A 266 1.52 -1.69 7.76
CA ALA A 266 0.43 -1.53 6.82
C ALA A 266 0.76 -2.15 5.45
N TYR A 267 2.02 -2.08 5.03
CA TYR A 267 2.56 -2.72 3.84
C TYR A 267 2.45 -4.25 3.92
N LEU A 268 2.94 -4.86 5.00
CA LEU A 268 2.82 -6.31 5.20
C LEU A 268 1.35 -6.75 5.25
N ALA A 269 0.52 -6.00 5.96
CA ALA A 269 -0.91 -6.28 6.04
C ALA A 269 -1.58 -6.18 4.65
N MET A 270 -1.18 -5.22 3.81
CA MET A 270 -1.66 -5.06 2.44
C MET A 270 -1.22 -6.22 1.53
N LEU A 271 0.04 -6.67 1.62
CA LEU A 271 0.52 -7.82 0.85
C LEU A 271 -0.29 -9.08 1.16
N LEU A 272 -0.53 -9.35 2.44
CA LEU A 272 -1.40 -10.46 2.86
C LEU A 272 -2.84 -10.27 2.40
N ALA A 273 -3.34 -9.04 2.52
CA ALA A 273 -4.73 -8.73 2.21
C ALA A 273 -5.06 -8.94 0.74
N ASN A 274 -4.13 -8.57 -0.15
CA ASN A 274 -4.34 -8.63 -1.59
C ASN A 274 -3.91 -9.97 -2.20
N ASN A 275 -2.98 -10.70 -1.58
CA ASN A 275 -2.33 -11.85 -2.22
C ASN A 275 -2.45 -13.17 -1.44
N GLY A 276 -3.06 -13.20 -0.24
CA GLY A 276 -3.24 -14.44 0.52
C GLY A 276 -1.92 -15.15 0.82
N VAL A 277 -1.81 -16.46 0.49
CA VAL A 277 -0.56 -17.23 0.67
C VAL A 277 0.60 -16.65 -0.15
N ARG A 278 0.37 -16.22 -1.40
CA ARG A 278 1.43 -15.55 -2.20
C ARG A 278 1.98 -14.32 -1.48
N GLY A 279 1.12 -13.61 -0.74
CA GLY A 279 1.54 -12.50 0.11
C GLY A 279 2.52 -12.93 1.20
N VAL A 280 2.38 -14.13 1.76
CA VAL A 280 3.33 -14.71 2.72
C VAL A 280 4.68 -14.96 2.07
N SER A 281 4.69 -15.57 0.88
CA SER A 281 5.93 -15.83 0.15
C SER A 281 6.65 -14.53 -0.22
N ARG A 282 5.91 -13.50 -0.67
CA ARG A 282 6.46 -12.16 -0.91
C ARG A 282 7.07 -11.58 0.37
N ILE A 283 6.38 -11.68 1.50
CA ILE A 283 6.92 -11.21 2.78
C ILE A 283 8.21 -11.95 3.15
N LEU A 284 8.27 -13.27 2.95
CA LEU A 284 9.48 -14.05 3.22
C LEU A 284 10.65 -13.59 2.35
N LEU A 285 10.43 -13.34 1.06
CA LEU A 285 11.44 -12.82 0.14
C LEU A 285 12.08 -11.53 0.70
N GLU A 286 11.24 -10.58 1.12
CA GLU A 286 11.64 -9.30 1.72
C GLU A 286 12.37 -9.47 3.07
N PHE A 287 12.36 -10.65 3.71
CA PHE A 287 13.16 -10.92 4.91
C PHE A 287 14.52 -11.56 4.61
N THR A 288 14.64 -12.20 3.45
CA THR A 288 15.80 -13.03 3.10
C THR A 288 16.75 -12.35 2.11
N GLU A 289 16.28 -11.37 1.36
CA GLU A 289 17.13 -10.62 0.44
C GLU A 289 18.05 -9.63 1.20
N GLU A 290 19.27 -9.47 0.69
CA GLU A 290 20.19 -8.44 1.19
C GLU A 290 19.69 -7.07 0.73
N HIS A 291 18.99 -6.38 1.63
CA HIS A 291 18.55 -5.01 1.40
C HIS A 291 19.67 -4.01 1.70
N SER A 292 19.66 -2.87 0.98
CA SER A 292 20.65 -1.80 1.21
C SER A 292 20.55 -1.22 2.62
N ASP A 293 19.37 -1.29 3.23
CA ASP A 293 19.12 -1.03 4.63
C ASP A 293 19.12 -2.33 5.46
N ASN A 294 19.87 -2.32 6.57
CA ASN A 294 20.19 -3.47 7.41
C ASN A 294 18.98 -4.43 7.64
N PRO A 295 19.04 -5.71 7.20
CA PRO A 295 17.93 -6.67 7.30
C PRO A 295 17.46 -6.92 8.75
N THR A 296 18.32 -6.65 9.75
CA THR A 296 17.94 -6.70 11.17
C THR A 296 16.76 -5.77 11.50
N TYR A 297 16.65 -4.64 10.78
CA TYR A 297 15.58 -3.66 10.96
C TYR A 297 14.18 -4.26 10.71
N LEU A 298 14.06 -5.13 9.71
CA LEU A 298 12.79 -5.75 9.34
C LEU A 298 12.35 -6.77 10.40
N PHE A 299 13.28 -7.60 10.88
CA PHE A 299 13.01 -8.60 11.91
C PHE A 299 12.61 -7.98 13.26
N GLU A 300 13.28 -6.87 13.63
CA GLU A 300 12.91 -6.09 14.81
C GLU A 300 11.48 -5.54 14.69
N ARG A 301 11.03 -5.14 13.50
CA ARG A 301 9.70 -4.58 13.29
C ARG A 301 8.56 -5.57 13.13
N ILE A 302 8.81 -6.82 12.73
CA ILE A 302 7.76 -7.87 12.90
C ILE A 302 7.30 -7.85 14.37
N SER A 303 8.19 -7.55 15.33
CA SER A 303 7.83 -7.57 16.76
C SER A 303 6.80 -6.55 17.19
N GLU A 304 6.58 -5.52 16.39
CA GLU A 304 5.53 -4.52 16.55
C GLU A 304 4.17 -5.02 15.98
N THR A 305 4.19 -6.15 15.27
CA THR A 305 3.03 -6.74 14.59
C THR A 305 2.58 -8.04 15.27
N GLU A 306 2.18 -7.97 16.55
CA GLU A 306 1.62 -9.15 17.25
C GLU A 306 0.48 -9.80 16.47
N ASP A 307 -0.33 -8.99 15.77
CA ASP A 307 -1.45 -9.47 14.97
C ASP A 307 -1.00 -10.24 13.72
N LEU A 308 0.13 -9.86 13.11
CA LEU A 308 0.74 -10.62 12.03
C LEU A 308 1.23 -11.98 12.53
N VAL A 309 1.93 -12.01 13.68
CA VAL A 309 2.40 -13.26 14.29
C VAL A 309 1.22 -14.17 14.62
N LYS A 310 0.14 -13.62 15.20
CA LYS A 310 -1.12 -14.32 15.51
C LYS A 310 -1.80 -14.92 14.27
N TRP A 311 -1.62 -14.31 13.11
CA TRP A 311 -2.13 -14.83 11.87
C TRP A 311 -1.20 -15.90 11.28
N LEU A 312 0.10 -15.63 11.18
CA LEU A 312 1.10 -16.54 10.61
C LEU A 312 1.07 -17.93 11.26
N TRP A 313 0.95 -18.03 12.59
CA TRP A 313 0.95 -19.34 13.25
C TRP A 313 -0.32 -20.17 12.96
N LYS A 314 -1.41 -19.51 12.55
CA LYS A 314 -2.64 -20.19 12.13
C LYS A 314 -2.57 -20.67 10.68
N THR A 315 -1.70 -20.08 9.86
CA THR A 315 -1.55 -20.37 8.44
C THR A 315 -0.78 -21.68 8.22
N ASN A 316 -1.41 -22.65 7.55
CA ASN A 316 -0.77 -23.93 7.19
C ASN A 316 0.06 -23.76 5.91
N HIS A 317 1.22 -23.08 5.99
CA HIS A 317 2.15 -22.92 4.87
C HIS A 317 3.60 -22.87 5.37
N PRO A 318 4.57 -23.52 4.68
CA PRO A 318 5.97 -23.50 5.07
C PRO A 318 6.51 -22.08 5.23
N ASP A 319 6.25 -21.18 4.28
CA ASP A 319 6.75 -19.79 4.35
C ASP A 319 6.25 -19.02 5.57
N ALA A 320 5.01 -19.27 6.00
CA ALA A 320 4.49 -18.65 7.21
C ALA A 320 5.28 -19.09 8.45
N ILE A 321 5.69 -20.36 8.48
CA ILE A 321 6.51 -20.92 9.55
C ILE A 321 7.97 -20.45 9.43
N GLN A 322 8.53 -20.31 8.23
CA GLN A 322 9.85 -19.72 8.03
C GLN A 322 9.92 -18.29 8.58
N ILE A 323 8.93 -17.44 8.27
CA ILE A 323 8.85 -16.08 8.84
C ILE A 323 8.77 -16.12 10.37
N LEU A 324 8.00 -17.06 10.95
CA LEU A 324 7.95 -17.23 12.40
C LEU A 324 9.32 -17.64 12.97
N ILE A 325 10.02 -18.58 12.34
CA ILE A 325 11.36 -19.03 12.77
C ILE A 325 12.34 -17.85 12.76
N LEU A 326 12.43 -17.14 11.63
CA LEU A 326 13.33 -16.00 11.48
C LEU A 326 12.98 -14.86 12.46
N GLY A 327 11.70 -14.67 12.75
CA GLY A 327 11.23 -13.68 13.71
C GLY A 327 11.47 -14.01 15.19
N VAL A 328 11.83 -15.23 15.57
CA VAL A 328 11.92 -15.66 16.99
C VAL A 328 13.18 -15.15 17.71
N ILE A 329 14.20 -14.67 16.99
CA ILE A 329 15.49 -14.27 17.56
C ILE A 329 15.29 -13.33 18.77
N GLY A 330 15.62 -13.83 19.96
CA GLY A 330 15.59 -13.09 21.23
C GLY A 330 14.23 -12.90 21.92
N LYS A 331 13.09 -13.44 21.45
CA LYS A 331 11.75 -13.10 21.99
C LYS A 331 10.89 -14.31 22.40
N LYS A 332 10.79 -14.60 23.72
CA LYS A 332 10.05 -15.74 24.32
C LYS A 332 8.62 -15.95 23.80
N LYS A 333 7.79 -14.89 23.73
CA LYS A 333 6.39 -15.00 23.26
C LYS A 333 6.29 -15.52 21.82
N ARG A 334 7.29 -15.28 20.96
CA ARG A 334 7.28 -15.77 19.58
C ARG A 334 7.57 -17.26 19.48
N LEU A 335 8.42 -17.75 20.38
CA LEU A 335 8.70 -19.17 20.51
C LEU A 335 7.43 -19.96 20.90
N GLU A 336 6.53 -19.36 21.69
CA GLU A 336 5.21 -19.95 21.96
C GLU A 336 4.34 -20.06 20.70
N TYR A 337 4.27 -19.00 19.89
CA TYR A 337 3.51 -19.03 18.63
C TYR A 337 4.12 -20.00 17.61
N LEU A 338 5.45 -20.04 17.49
CA LEU A 338 6.14 -21.03 16.65
C LEU A 338 5.86 -22.46 17.12
N SER A 339 5.94 -22.72 18.43
CA SER A 339 5.62 -24.03 19.01
C SER A 339 4.17 -24.44 18.69
N LYS A 340 3.21 -23.52 18.84
CA LYS A 340 1.81 -23.75 18.45
C LYS A 340 1.66 -24.02 16.94
N ALA A 341 2.39 -23.28 16.09
CA ALA A 341 2.39 -23.50 14.65
C ALA A 341 2.90 -24.90 14.30
N CYS A 342 4.05 -25.31 14.86
CA CYS A 342 4.66 -26.62 14.60
C CYS A 342 3.79 -27.79 15.07
N GLN A 343 3.13 -27.65 16.24
CA GLN A 343 2.19 -28.65 16.73
C GLN A 343 0.95 -28.78 15.85
N LYS A 344 0.44 -27.64 15.35
CA LYS A 344 -0.77 -27.61 14.54
C LYS A 344 -0.52 -28.05 13.09
N HIS A 345 0.65 -27.70 12.54
CA HIS A 345 1.01 -27.84 11.12
C HIS A 345 2.37 -28.54 10.96
N PRO A 346 2.54 -29.79 11.42
CA PRO A 346 3.85 -30.44 11.51
C PRO A 346 4.53 -30.64 10.15
N ALA A 347 3.77 -30.95 9.10
CA ALA A 347 4.33 -31.15 7.75
C ALA A 347 4.88 -29.85 7.14
N ALA A 348 4.15 -28.74 7.30
CA ALA A 348 4.62 -27.42 6.88
C ALA A 348 5.87 -27.00 7.68
N ALA A 349 5.91 -27.32 8.98
CA ALA A 349 7.06 -27.02 9.83
C ALA A 349 8.31 -27.79 9.37
N LEU A 350 8.19 -29.09 9.09
CA LEU A 350 9.29 -29.90 8.57
C LEU A 350 9.82 -29.32 7.25
N ALA A 351 8.94 -28.95 6.32
CA ALA A 351 9.34 -28.30 5.07
C ALA A 351 10.05 -26.96 5.29
N ALA A 352 9.56 -26.13 6.21
CA ALA A 352 10.16 -24.84 6.56
C ALA A 352 11.58 -25.01 7.12
N TYR A 353 11.76 -25.91 8.11
CA TYR A 353 13.07 -26.19 8.67
C TYR A 353 14.04 -26.77 7.64
N ALA A 354 13.59 -27.72 6.81
CA ALA A 354 14.42 -28.30 5.76
C ALA A 354 14.92 -27.23 4.76
N THR A 355 14.05 -26.28 4.40
CA THR A 355 14.41 -25.18 3.50
C THR A 355 15.45 -24.26 4.13
N LEU A 356 15.24 -23.82 5.37
CA LEU A 356 16.19 -22.96 6.08
C LEU A 356 17.55 -23.65 6.33
N LEU A 357 17.54 -24.96 6.60
CA LEU A 357 18.76 -25.75 6.74
C LEU A 357 19.56 -25.80 5.43
N ALA A 358 18.88 -26.03 4.30
CA ALA A 358 19.52 -26.09 2.99
C ALA A 358 20.15 -24.73 2.59
N ILE A 359 19.55 -23.61 3.00
CA ILE A 359 20.10 -22.27 2.77
C ILE A 359 21.34 -22.02 3.64
N HIS A 360 21.40 -22.57 4.87
CA HIS A 360 22.54 -22.36 5.77
C HIS A 360 23.78 -23.17 5.40
N GLU A 361 23.64 -24.26 4.64
CA GLU A 361 24.75 -25.08 4.15
C GLU A 361 25.37 -24.59 2.82
N ALA A 362 24.68 -23.68 2.12
CA ALA A 362 25.15 -23.06 0.87
C ALA A 362 25.90 -21.75 1.16
#